data_AF-A0A5C1AQL1-F1
#
_entry.id   AF-A0A5C1AQL1-F1
#
_cell.length_a   1.000
_cell.length_b   1.000
_cell.length_c   1.000
_cell.angle_alpha   90.00
_cell.angle_beta   90.00
_cell.angle_gamma   90.00
#
_symmetry.space_group_name_H-M   'P 1'
#
loop_
_entity.id
_entity.type
_entity.pdbx_description
1 polymer ?
#
loop_
_entity_poly.entity_id
_entity_poly.type
_entity_poly.pdbx_seq_one_letter_code
_entity_poly.pdbx_strand_id
1 'polypeptide(L)'
;MASKRRPKTATLRTGMTYSEAAAAVEAAWPGLMFELFEPSGDYYHNSIFATTAQVAGDKVLGDPAAGERSLRVTASTTEKELLSFGMSAFGLAVVLMYRRYGAGANERPATVGELHALAEHYRAAFVAKNGREPHNGDSASLEGWFG
;
A
#
# COMPACT_ATOMS: atom_id res chain seq x y z
N MET A 1 -8.03 -29.95 1.20
CA MET A 1 -8.35 -29.27 -0.07
C MET A 1 -7.28 -28.22 -0.32
N ALA A 2 -6.47 -28.37 -1.38
CA ALA A 2 -5.48 -27.37 -1.74
C ALA A 2 -6.23 -26.13 -2.23
N SER A 3 -6.35 -25.12 -1.36
CA SER A 3 -6.82 -23.80 -1.75
C SER A 3 -5.88 -23.32 -2.83
N LYS A 4 -6.33 -23.30 -4.10
CA LYS A 4 -5.57 -22.75 -5.22
C LYS A 4 -5.26 -21.30 -4.84
N ARG A 5 -4.08 -21.05 -4.28
CA ARG A 5 -3.62 -19.70 -3.95
C ARG A 5 -3.73 -18.90 -5.23
N ARG A 6 -4.70 -17.97 -5.28
CA ARG A 6 -4.84 -17.06 -6.40
C ARG A 6 -3.47 -16.40 -6.63
N PRO A 7 -3.03 -16.22 -7.88
CA PRO A 7 -1.78 -15.53 -8.13
C PRO A 7 -1.85 -14.14 -7.48
N LYS A 8 -0.93 -13.87 -6.54
CA LYS A 8 -0.81 -12.57 -5.87
C LYS A 8 -0.28 -11.57 -6.87
N THR A 9 -1.18 -10.97 -7.64
CA THR A 9 -0.85 -10.01 -8.68
C THR A 9 -1.93 -8.95 -8.75
N ALA A 10 -1.55 -7.69 -8.62
CA ALA A 10 -2.39 -6.56 -8.98
C ALA A 10 -1.90 -5.96 -10.30
N THR A 11 -2.80 -5.39 -11.11
CA THR A 11 -2.41 -4.59 -12.27
C THR A 11 -2.85 -3.17 -12.02
N LEU A 12 -1.89 -2.25 -12.00
CA LEU A 12 -2.14 -0.82 -11.98
C LEU A 12 -2.02 -0.32 -13.42
N ARG A 13 -2.94 0.53 -13.88
CA ARG A 13 -2.86 1.11 -15.24
C ARG A 13 -3.44 2.52 -15.27
N THR A 14 -3.02 3.30 -16.26
CA THR A 14 -3.63 4.61 -16.53
C THR A 14 -5.10 4.44 -16.89
N GLY A 15 -5.93 5.43 -16.52
CA GLY A 15 -7.37 5.39 -16.70
C GLY A 15 -8.15 4.65 -15.61
N MET A 16 -7.49 3.94 -14.70
CA MET A 16 -8.15 3.45 -13.47
C MET A 16 -8.47 4.62 -12.55
N THR A 17 -9.56 4.52 -11.81
CA THR A 17 -9.79 5.34 -10.64
C THR A 17 -8.91 4.90 -9.47
N TYR A 18 -8.69 5.79 -8.50
CA TYR A 18 -8.01 5.41 -7.25
C TYR A 18 -8.70 4.23 -6.54
N SER A 19 -10.03 4.23 -6.47
CA SER A 19 -10.78 3.13 -5.85
C SER A 19 -10.59 1.79 -6.57
N GLU A 20 -10.54 1.77 -7.91
CA GLU A 20 -10.22 0.56 -8.67
C GLU A 20 -8.79 0.08 -8.40
N ALA A 21 -7.83 1.00 -8.33
CA ALA A 21 -6.43 0.67 -8.05
C ALA A 21 -6.27 0.09 -6.64
N ALA A 22 -6.90 0.73 -5.64
CA ALA A 22 -6.90 0.26 -4.26
C ALA A 22 -7.57 -1.12 -4.13
N ALA A 23 -8.71 -1.33 -4.79
CA ALA A 23 -9.40 -2.62 -4.79
C ALA A 23 -8.57 -3.73 -5.45
N ALA A 24 -7.86 -3.43 -6.55
CA ALA A 24 -6.99 -4.38 -7.22
C ALA A 24 -5.81 -4.80 -6.33
N VAL A 25 -5.22 -3.85 -5.59
CA VAL A 25 -4.17 -4.12 -4.61
C VAL A 25 -4.70 -4.96 -3.45
N GLU A 26 -5.79 -4.55 -2.81
CA GLU A 26 -6.38 -5.27 -1.67
C GLU A 26 -6.76 -6.71 -2.05
N ALA A 27 -7.31 -6.93 -3.26
CA ALA A 27 -7.67 -8.27 -3.72
C ALA A 27 -6.43 -9.18 -3.94
N ALA A 28 -5.30 -8.61 -4.34
CA ALA A 28 -4.06 -9.35 -4.60
C ALA A 28 -3.17 -9.50 -3.37
N TRP A 29 -3.21 -8.51 -2.49
CA TRP A 29 -2.36 -8.32 -1.33
C TRP A 29 -3.20 -7.85 -0.13
N PRO A 30 -4.08 -8.72 0.42
CA PRO A 30 -4.95 -8.34 1.52
C PRO A 30 -4.18 -7.75 2.70
N GLY A 31 -4.72 -6.68 3.26
CA GLY A 31 -4.09 -5.96 4.37
C GLY A 31 -3.02 -4.95 3.94
N LEU A 32 -2.58 -4.92 2.68
CA LEU A 32 -1.79 -3.82 2.17
C LEU A 32 -2.69 -2.70 1.68
N MET A 33 -2.40 -1.48 2.11
CA MET A 33 -3.04 -0.27 1.61
C MET A 33 -2.30 0.26 0.40
N PHE A 34 -3.07 0.84 -0.52
CA PHE A 34 -2.57 1.59 -1.67
C PHE A 34 -2.77 3.08 -1.41
N GLU A 35 -1.68 3.83 -1.32
CA GLU A 35 -1.72 5.28 -1.07
C GLU A 35 -0.97 6.02 -2.18
N LEU A 36 -1.50 7.20 -2.51
CA LEU A 36 -0.92 8.08 -3.51
C LEU A 36 -0.56 9.41 -2.86
N PHE A 37 0.61 9.92 -3.21
CA PHE A 37 1.10 11.18 -2.69
C PHE A 37 1.46 12.12 -3.84
N GLU A 38 1.14 13.40 -3.66
CA GLU A 38 1.72 14.43 -4.51
C GLU A 38 3.23 14.47 -4.27
N PRO A 39 4.04 14.55 -5.34
CA PRO A 39 5.48 14.65 -5.20
C PRO A 39 5.84 15.97 -4.52
N SER A 40 6.13 15.91 -3.22
CA SER A 40 6.69 17.03 -2.45
C SER A 40 8.13 16.70 -2.06
N GLY A 41 8.97 17.75 -1.94
CA GLY A 41 10.37 17.58 -1.51
C GLY A 41 10.49 16.98 -0.11
N ASP A 42 9.48 17.15 0.74
CA ASP A 42 9.48 16.71 2.14
C ASP A 42 9.01 15.27 2.35
N TYR A 43 8.55 14.59 1.28
CA TYR A 43 8.01 13.22 1.33
C TYR A 43 8.98 12.22 1.98
N TYR A 44 10.30 12.46 1.86
CA TYR A 44 11.35 11.59 2.40
C TYR A 44 11.90 12.05 3.77
N HIS A 45 11.53 13.25 4.24
CA HIS A 45 12.18 13.89 5.39
C HIS A 45 11.33 13.87 6.66
N ASN A 46 10.01 13.90 6.52
CA ASN A 46 9.13 13.84 7.67
C ASN A 46 8.64 12.40 7.86
N SER A 47 8.97 11.79 8.99
CA SER A 47 8.38 10.55 9.54
C SER A 47 6.86 10.66 9.80
N ILE A 48 6.22 11.68 9.25
CA ILE A 48 4.82 11.98 9.32
C ILE A 48 4.32 11.98 7.89
N PHE A 49 3.46 11.01 7.55
CA PHE A 49 2.61 11.03 6.35
C PHE A 49 1.56 12.17 6.44
N ALA A 50 1.98 13.36 6.90
CA ALA A 50 1.13 14.47 7.35
C ALA A 50 0.28 15.06 6.23
N THR A 51 0.70 14.85 4.99
CA THR A 51 -0.04 15.21 3.79
C THR A 51 -0.22 13.94 2.98
N THR A 52 -1.10 13.06 3.46
CA THR A 52 -1.86 12.22 2.53
C THR A 52 -2.48 13.20 1.56
N ALA A 53 -2.02 13.22 0.30
CA ALA A 53 -2.85 13.77 -0.74
C ALA A 53 -4.04 12.82 -0.78
N GLN A 54 -5.11 13.12 -0.03
CA GLN A 54 -6.32 12.32 -0.09
C GLN A 54 -6.82 12.43 -1.52
N VAL A 55 -6.50 11.41 -2.31
CA VAL A 55 -6.96 11.31 -3.66
C VAL A 55 -8.41 10.88 -3.59
N ALA A 56 -9.31 11.72 -4.12
CA ALA A 56 -10.72 11.36 -4.25
C ALA A 56 -10.84 9.99 -4.95
N GLY A 57 -11.74 9.14 -4.45
CA GLY A 57 -11.85 7.75 -4.92
C GLY A 57 -12.09 7.62 -6.41
N ASP A 58 -12.81 8.58 -6.98
CA ASP A 58 -13.16 8.71 -8.38
C ASP A 58 -12.10 9.42 -9.24
N LYS A 59 -10.99 9.87 -8.65
CA LYS A 59 -9.88 10.46 -9.41
C LYS A 59 -9.31 9.41 -10.37
N VAL A 60 -9.40 9.70 -11.66
CA VAL A 60 -8.76 8.92 -12.71
C VAL A 60 -7.25 9.14 -12.66
N LEU A 61 -6.49 8.03 -12.69
CA LEU A 61 -5.04 8.00 -12.55
C LEU A 61 -4.36 8.12 -13.91
N GLY A 62 -3.49 9.11 -14.04
CA GLY A 62 -2.78 9.42 -15.28
C GLY A 62 -3.67 10.01 -16.36
N ASP A 63 -3.03 10.53 -17.40
CA ASP A 63 -3.73 11.02 -18.59
C ASP A 63 -3.88 9.86 -19.60
N PRO A 64 -5.10 9.38 -19.89
CA PRO A 64 -5.31 8.32 -20.88
C PRO A 64 -4.90 8.76 -22.30
N ALA A 65 -4.88 10.07 -22.61
CA ALA A 65 -4.42 10.58 -23.90
C ALA A 65 -2.89 10.48 -24.08
N ALA A 66 -2.14 10.39 -22.98
CA ALA A 66 -0.67 10.22 -22.99
C ALA A 66 -0.23 8.76 -23.26
N GLY A 67 -1.19 7.85 -23.48
CA GLY A 67 -0.97 6.44 -23.78
C GLY A 67 -1.20 5.51 -22.59
N GLU A 68 -1.58 4.26 -22.89
CA GLU A 68 -1.81 3.24 -21.87
C GLU A 68 -0.47 2.81 -21.26
N ARG A 69 -0.34 2.97 -19.94
CA ARG A 69 0.79 2.45 -19.16
C ARG A 69 0.25 1.53 -18.08
N SER A 70 0.91 0.40 -17.87
CA SER A 70 0.52 -0.56 -16.85
C SER A 70 1.71 -1.13 -16.10
N LEU A 71 1.54 -1.41 -14.82
CA LEU A 71 2.47 -2.15 -13.97
C LEU A 71 1.77 -3.37 -13.38
N ARG A 72 2.40 -4.53 -13.56
CA ARG A 72 2.02 -5.76 -12.88
C ARG A 72 2.74 -5.83 -11.53
N VAL A 73 2.02 -5.59 -10.45
CA VAL A 73 2.53 -5.64 -9.07
C VAL A 73 2.55 -7.10 -8.61
N THR A 74 3.75 -7.63 -8.39
CA THR A 74 4.02 -9.02 -7.99
C THR A 74 4.79 -9.04 -6.67
N ALA A 75 5.05 -10.24 -6.13
CA ALA A 75 5.82 -10.40 -4.89
C ALA A 75 7.22 -9.78 -4.98
N SER A 76 7.84 -9.78 -6.16
CA SER A 76 9.18 -9.27 -6.39
C SER A 76 9.22 -7.78 -6.76
N THR A 77 8.05 -7.14 -6.93
CA THR A 77 7.99 -5.71 -7.21
C THR A 77 8.56 -4.95 -6.03
N THR A 78 9.44 -3.99 -6.30
CA THR A 78 10.12 -3.15 -5.31
C THR A 78 9.38 -1.83 -5.11
N GLU A 79 9.65 -1.16 -3.99
CA GLU A 79 9.16 0.20 -3.75
C GLU A 79 9.66 1.18 -4.82
N LYS A 80 10.91 1.05 -5.26
CA LYS A 80 11.48 1.87 -6.32
C LYS A 80 10.72 1.72 -7.64
N GLU A 81 10.33 0.52 -8.00
CA GLU A 81 9.54 0.27 -9.22
C GLU A 81 8.14 0.87 -9.13
N LEU A 82 7.47 0.73 -7.97
CA LEU A 82 6.17 1.36 -7.72
C LEU A 82 6.26 2.89 -7.82
N LEU A 83 7.25 3.49 -7.16
CA LEU A 83 7.50 4.93 -7.21
C LEU A 83 7.81 5.41 -8.62
N SER A 84 8.71 4.73 -9.33
CA SER A 84 9.08 5.10 -10.71
C SER A 84 7.89 5.00 -11.67
N PHE A 85 7.07 3.96 -11.52
CA PHE A 85 5.85 3.82 -12.30
C PHE A 85 4.83 4.90 -11.95
N GLY A 86 4.53 5.11 -10.67
CA GLY A 86 3.58 6.15 -10.24
C GLY A 86 3.95 7.53 -10.76
N MET A 87 5.22 7.92 -10.62
CA MET A 87 5.70 9.22 -11.08
C MET A 87 5.58 9.38 -12.60
N SER A 88 5.89 8.31 -13.35
CA SER A 88 5.87 8.36 -14.82
C SER A 88 4.50 8.15 -15.45
N ALA A 89 3.62 7.36 -14.82
CA ALA A 89 2.29 7.02 -15.35
C ALA A 89 1.19 7.91 -14.78
N PHE A 90 1.25 8.26 -13.50
CA PHE A 90 0.20 8.99 -12.78
C PHE A 90 0.60 10.40 -12.37
N GLY A 91 1.90 10.73 -12.42
CA GLY A 91 2.43 11.96 -11.84
C GLY A 91 2.39 11.98 -10.31
N LEU A 92 2.28 10.81 -9.66
CA LEU A 92 2.07 10.65 -8.22
C LEU A 92 3.03 9.60 -7.66
N ALA A 93 3.50 9.79 -6.43
CA ALA A 93 4.23 8.74 -5.73
C ALA A 93 3.25 7.64 -5.29
N VAL A 94 3.45 6.43 -5.82
CA VAL A 94 2.69 5.23 -5.43
C VAL A 94 3.42 4.54 -4.29
N VAL A 95 2.74 4.30 -3.18
CA VAL A 95 3.27 3.52 -2.07
C VAL A 95 2.28 2.45 -1.63
N LEU A 96 2.81 1.26 -1.37
CA LEU A 96 2.12 0.22 -0.63
C LEU A 96 2.61 0.24 0.81
N MET A 97 1.67 0.12 1.74
CA MET A 97 2.02 0.13 3.17
C MET A 97 1.06 -0.74 3.98
N TYR A 98 1.56 -1.25 5.10
CA TYR A 98 0.74 -1.83 6.16
C TYR A 98 0.66 -0.82 7.30
N ARG A 99 -0.55 -0.41 7.66
CA ARG A 99 -0.80 0.67 8.63
C ARG A 99 -0.54 0.20 10.05
N ARG A 100 0.72 -0.11 10.43
CA ARG A 100 1.16 -0.11 11.82
C ARG A 100 0.52 -1.12 12.78
N TYR A 101 1.29 -1.77 13.64
CA TYR A 101 0.97 -1.98 15.05
C TYR A 101 2.33 -1.94 15.73
N GLY A 102 2.40 -1.37 16.93
CA GLY A 102 3.65 -1.07 17.64
C GLY A 102 4.73 -2.16 17.56
N ALA A 103 5.85 -1.80 16.93
CA ALA A 103 7.20 -2.41 16.92
C ALA A 103 7.76 -2.43 15.49
N GLY A 104 8.95 -1.87 15.28
CA GLY A 104 9.78 -2.14 14.09
C GLY A 104 10.04 -0.97 13.14
N ALA A 105 10.11 0.28 13.61
CA ALA A 105 10.43 1.48 12.79
C ALA A 105 11.68 1.37 11.87
N ASN A 106 12.42 0.26 11.95
CA ASN A 106 13.61 -0.04 11.16
C ASN A 106 13.42 -1.14 10.09
N GLU A 107 12.25 -1.77 10.00
CA GLU A 107 11.98 -2.78 8.97
C GLU A 107 11.66 -2.07 7.65
N ARG A 108 12.53 -2.24 6.66
CA ARG A 108 12.39 -1.69 5.30
C ARG A 108 12.31 -2.85 4.31
N PRO A 109 11.11 -3.41 4.09
CA PRO A 109 10.92 -4.46 3.09
C PRO A 109 11.40 -3.97 1.72
N ALA A 110 12.22 -4.74 1.03
CA ALA A 110 12.71 -4.40 -0.30
C ALA A 110 11.64 -4.66 -1.37
N THR A 111 10.69 -5.55 -1.09
CA THR A 111 9.67 -6.00 -2.03
C THR A 111 8.25 -6.02 -1.43
N VAL A 112 7.24 -6.00 -2.30
CA VAL A 112 5.83 -6.15 -1.91
C VAL A 112 5.57 -7.47 -1.19
N GLY A 113 6.25 -8.56 -1.60
CA GLY A 113 6.13 -9.87 -0.96
C GLY A 113 6.63 -9.85 0.49
N GLU A 114 7.77 -9.21 0.74
CA GLU A 114 8.32 -9.02 2.09
C GLU A 114 7.41 -8.11 2.93
N LEU A 115 6.91 -7.02 2.35
CA LEU A 115 5.97 -6.12 3.03
C LEU A 115 4.68 -6.84 3.43
N HIS A 116 4.12 -7.67 2.55
CA HIS A 116 2.94 -8.47 2.86
C HIS A 116 3.24 -9.55 3.90
N ALA A 117 4.40 -10.18 3.88
CA ALA A 117 4.77 -11.16 4.90
C ALA A 117 4.87 -10.49 6.28
N LEU A 118 5.43 -9.29 6.32
CA LEU A 118 5.51 -8.48 7.52
C LEU A 118 4.12 -8.04 8.03
N ALA A 119 3.24 -7.60 7.12
CA ALA A 119 1.85 -7.28 7.43
C ALA A 119 1.12 -8.47 8.09
N GLU A 120 1.23 -9.66 7.50
CA GLU A 120 0.63 -10.88 8.06
C GLU A 120 1.21 -11.26 9.43
N HIS A 121 2.52 -11.07 9.62
CA HIS A 121 3.16 -11.31 10.92
C HIS A 121 2.57 -10.40 12.00
N TYR A 122 2.43 -9.10 11.74
CA TYR A 122 1.84 -8.17 12.69
C TYR A 122 0.33 -8.40 12.88
N ARG A 123 -0.40 -8.74 11.82
CA ARG A 123 -1.83 -9.10 11.91
C ARG A 123 -2.02 -10.29 12.84
N ALA A 124 -1.21 -11.34 12.70
CA ALA A 124 -1.26 -12.51 13.57
C ALA A 124 -0.97 -12.15 15.04
N ALA A 125 0.05 -11.30 15.29
CA ALA A 125 0.36 -10.83 16.64
C ALA A 125 -0.80 -10.01 17.25
N PHE A 126 -1.44 -9.15 16.45
CA PHE A 126 -2.60 -8.37 16.87
C PHE A 126 -3.78 -9.26 17.25
N VAL A 127 -4.13 -10.22 16.39
CA VAL A 127 -5.23 -11.17 16.62
C VAL A 127 -4.97 -12.01 17.86
N ALA A 128 -3.73 -12.48 18.07
CA ALA A 128 -3.36 -13.24 19.26
C ALA A 128 -3.54 -12.43 20.56
N LYS A 129 -3.24 -11.12 20.53
CA LYS A 129 -3.37 -10.24 21.70
C LYS A 129 -4.81 -9.79 21.96
N ASN A 130 -5.58 -9.49 20.90
CA ASN A 130 -6.86 -8.78 21.02
C ASN A 130 -8.09 -9.64 20.70
N GLY A 131 -7.91 -10.86 20.17
CA GLY A 131 -9.01 -11.76 19.81
C GLY A 131 -9.89 -11.25 18.65
N ARG A 132 -9.44 -10.24 17.90
CA ARG A 132 -10.15 -9.66 16.75
C ARG A 132 -9.18 -9.20 15.67
N GLU A 133 -9.68 -8.98 14.45
CA GLU A 133 -8.91 -8.38 13.36
C GLU A 133 -8.63 -6.88 13.63
N PRO A 134 -7.50 -6.35 13.13
CA PRO A 134 -7.21 -4.93 13.19
C PRO A 134 -8.11 -4.15 12.21
N HIS A 135 -8.46 -2.92 12.59
CA HIS A 135 -9.18 -1.97 11.75
C HIS A 135 -8.51 -0.59 11.78
N ASN A 136 -8.84 0.30 10.83
CA ASN A 136 -8.19 1.61 10.70
C ASN A 136 -8.13 2.44 12.00
N GLY A 137 -9.17 2.37 12.84
CA GLY A 137 -9.20 3.06 14.14
C GLY A 137 -8.14 2.59 15.15
N ASP A 138 -7.60 1.38 14.99
CA ASP A 138 -6.54 0.86 15.87
C ASP A 138 -5.23 1.60 15.65
N SER A 139 -5.02 2.18 14.47
CA SER A 139 -3.84 2.99 14.16
C SER A 139 -3.84 4.39 14.77
N ALA A 140 -5.02 4.90 15.14
CA ALA A 140 -5.20 6.27 15.61
C ALA A 140 -5.29 6.39 17.13
N SER A 141 -5.62 5.31 17.86
CA SER A 141 -6.01 5.41 19.26
C SER A 141 -4.86 5.64 20.23
N LEU A 142 -3.59 5.37 19.88
CA LEU A 142 -2.43 5.35 20.81
C LEU A 142 -2.60 4.47 22.08
N GLU A 143 -3.82 4.06 22.43
CA GLU A 143 -4.18 3.08 23.44
C GLU A 143 -3.67 1.71 23.00
N GLY A 144 -2.41 1.47 23.40
CA GLY A 144 -1.74 0.19 23.27
C GLY A 144 -0.97 -0.01 21.97
N TRP A 145 -0.30 1.03 21.46
CA TRP A 145 0.70 0.91 20.37
C TRP A 145 2.16 1.09 20.82
N PHE A 146 2.35 1.51 22.07
CA PHE A 146 3.61 1.43 22.80
C PHE A 146 3.26 1.09 24.24
N GLY A 147 3.47 -0.17 24.60
CA GLY A 147 3.56 -0.62 25.98
C GLY A 147 4.92 -1.27 26.14
#